data_AF-A0A516R190-F1
#
_entry.id   AF-A0A516R190-F1
#
_cell.length_a   1.000
_cell.length_b   1.000
_cell.length_c   1.000
_cell.angle_alpha   90.00
_cell.angle_beta   90.00
_cell.angle_gamma   90.00
#
_symmetry.space_group_name_H-M   'P 1'
#
loop_
_entity.id
_entity.type
_entity.pdbx_description
1 polymer ?
#
loop_
_entity_poly.entity_id
_entity_poly.type
_entity_poly.pdbx_seq_one_letter_code
_entity_poly.pdbx_strand_id
1 'polypeptide(L)'
;MERRGYIRVAGAAVALAAGGVMATATGAAAAPPTAAAAAAYNKVCGPGYKVVNQIDIGKAGTSYLTYSSVTGKNCAVTIRTTAGPAVHMYVWVQRDDTRDYADDDGSYRSYAGPVYLDARGYCVSWGSVIAGESAGRSGTNCGRIAR
;
A
#
# COMPACT_ATOMS: atom_id res chain seq x y z
N MET A 1 -32.44 -23.79 16.02
CA MET A 1 -32.08 -22.41 16.39
C MET A 1 -31.70 -21.69 15.08
N GLU A 2 -32.62 -21.54 14.13
CA GLU A 2 -33.45 -20.33 13.90
C GLU A 2 -32.71 -19.01 14.28
N ARG A 3 -32.59 -17.97 13.45
CA ARG A 3 -33.68 -17.19 12.83
C ARG A 3 -33.21 -16.18 11.76
N ARG A 4 -34.07 -16.02 10.74
CA ARG A 4 -34.52 -14.78 10.05
C ARG A 4 -33.44 -13.93 9.33
N GLY A 5 -33.49 -13.65 8.02
CA GLY A 5 -34.57 -13.64 7.03
C GLY A 5 -34.80 -12.21 6.53
N TYR A 6 -34.73 -11.96 5.22
CA TYR A 6 -35.36 -10.82 4.51
C TYR A 6 -35.73 -11.31 3.10
N ILE A 7 -36.98 -11.74 2.90
CA ILE A 7 -38.10 -11.00 2.29
C ILE A 7 -37.99 -10.87 0.76
N ARG A 8 -39.04 -11.42 0.15
CA ARG A 8 -39.39 -11.63 -1.25
C ARG A 8 -39.63 -10.33 -2.02
N VAL A 9 -39.32 -10.33 -3.31
CA VAL A 9 -40.16 -9.68 -4.32
C VAL A 9 -40.51 -10.73 -5.36
N ALA A 10 -41.80 -11.07 -5.43
CA ALA A 10 -42.41 -11.87 -6.49
C ALA A 10 -43.19 -10.90 -7.39
N GLY A 11 -43.12 -11.10 -8.71
CA GLY A 11 -43.86 -10.30 -9.68
C GLY A 11 -43.85 -10.94 -11.07
N ALA A 12 -44.86 -11.80 -11.28
CA ALA A 12 -45.56 -12.26 -12.48
C ALA A 12 -44.97 -12.17 -13.92
N ALA A 13 -45.39 -13.16 -14.70
CA ALA A 13 -44.96 -13.53 -16.04
C ALA A 13 -45.80 -12.94 -17.21
N VAL A 14 -45.29 -13.22 -18.43
CA VAL A 14 -45.95 -13.36 -19.75
C VAL A 14 -46.12 -12.11 -20.62
N ALA A 15 -45.44 -12.09 -21.78
CA ALA A 15 -46.04 -12.06 -23.13
C ALA A 15 -44.96 -12.07 -24.25
N LEU A 16 -45.13 -12.95 -25.25
CA LEU A 16 -44.40 -12.90 -26.52
C LEU A 16 -44.99 -11.79 -27.42
N ALA A 17 -44.14 -10.97 -28.04
CA ALA A 17 -44.48 -10.22 -29.25
C ALA A 17 -43.21 -9.96 -30.08
N ALA A 18 -43.32 -10.22 -31.39
CA ALA A 18 -42.26 -10.12 -32.38
C ALA A 18 -42.00 -8.67 -32.83
N GLY A 19 -40.75 -8.38 -33.20
CA GLY A 19 -40.41 -7.34 -34.18
C GLY A 19 -39.94 -5.98 -33.63
N GLY A 20 -38.83 -5.49 -34.17
CA GLY A 20 -38.61 -4.05 -34.33
C GLY A 20 -37.36 -3.45 -33.65
N VAL A 21 -36.37 -3.14 -34.50
CA VAL A 21 -35.35 -2.08 -34.36
C VAL A 21 -34.29 -2.25 -33.24
N MET A 22 -33.11 -2.67 -33.65
CA MET A 22 -31.86 -2.55 -32.89
C MET A 22 -31.52 -1.06 -32.73
N ALA A 23 -31.82 -0.48 -31.57
CA ALA A 23 -31.28 0.82 -31.16
C ALA A 23 -29.80 0.63 -30.78
N THR A 24 -28.90 1.24 -31.55
CA THR A 24 -27.47 1.29 -31.27
C THR A 24 -27.21 2.20 -30.07
N ALA A 25 -27.14 1.61 -28.88
CA ALA A 25 -26.59 2.29 -27.70
C ALA A 25 -25.07 2.47 -27.93
N THR A 26 -24.66 3.68 -28.28
CA THR A 26 -23.25 4.09 -28.24
C THR A 26 -22.77 4.09 -26.80
N GLY A 27 -22.26 2.95 -26.34
CA GLY A 27 -21.57 2.84 -25.07
C GLY A 27 -20.33 3.72 -25.09
N ALA A 28 -20.37 4.85 -24.38
CA ALA A 28 -19.17 5.60 -24.04
C ALA A 28 -18.30 4.70 -23.16
N ALA A 29 -17.22 4.16 -23.73
CA ALA A 29 -16.22 3.41 -22.99
C ALA A 29 -15.60 4.37 -21.96
N ALA A 30 -15.93 4.17 -20.69
CA ALA A 30 -15.21 4.80 -19.59
C ALA A 30 -13.75 4.31 -19.66
N ALA A 31 -12.82 5.21 -19.96
CA ALA A 31 -11.40 4.90 -19.91
C ALA A 31 -11.06 4.39 -18.50
N PRO A 32 -10.24 3.32 -18.37
CA PRO A 32 -9.83 2.84 -17.06
C PRO A 32 -9.12 3.97 -16.30
N PRO A 33 -9.36 4.12 -14.98
CA PRO A 33 -8.64 5.11 -14.19
C PRO A 33 -7.14 4.83 -14.32
N THR A 34 -6.37 5.83 -14.74
CA THR A 34 -4.92 5.76 -14.73
C THR A 34 -4.47 5.60 -13.28
N ALA A 35 -3.82 4.48 -12.97
CA ALA A 35 -3.15 4.30 -11.69
C ALA A 35 -2.17 5.47 -11.50
N ALA A 36 -2.19 6.10 -10.33
CA ALA A 36 -1.17 7.10 -10.02
C ALA A 36 0.20 6.41 -10.07
N ALA A 37 1.17 7.05 -10.70
CA ALA A 37 2.52 6.52 -10.75
C ALA A 37 3.11 6.49 -9.34
N ALA A 38 3.63 5.32 -8.93
CA ALA A 38 4.36 5.18 -7.67
C ALA A 38 5.50 6.21 -7.61
N ALA A 39 5.69 6.83 -6.44
CA ALA A 39 6.77 7.77 -6.22
C ALA A 39 8.11 7.04 -6.33
N ALA A 40 9.05 7.50 -7.17
CA ALA A 40 10.30 6.79 -7.37
C ALA A 40 11.18 6.75 -6.11
N TYR A 41 11.84 5.61 -5.87
CA TYR A 41 12.80 5.47 -4.77
C TYR A 41 13.98 6.45 -4.91
N ASN A 42 14.19 7.28 -3.89
CA ASN A 42 15.17 8.38 -3.89
C ASN A 42 16.56 8.00 -3.34
N LYS A 43 16.79 6.73 -2.99
CA LYS A 43 18.09 6.20 -2.49
C LYS A 43 18.56 6.76 -1.14
N VAL A 44 17.70 7.37 -0.32
CA VAL A 44 18.11 7.97 0.96
C VAL A 44 18.60 6.99 2.02
N CYS A 45 18.29 5.69 1.88
CA CYS A 45 18.88 4.66 2.75
C CYS A 45 20.39 4.48 2.53
N GLY A 46 20.94 5.10 1.48
CA GLY A 46 22.38 5.10 1.22
C GLY A 46 22.89 3.87 0.46
N PRO A 47 24.21 3.80 0.24
CA PRO A 47 24.84 2.73 -0.53
C PRO A 47 24.66 1.36 0.15
N GLY A 48 24.57 0.31 -0.67
CA GLY A 48 24.41 -1.06 -0.19
C GLY A 48 22.97 -1.49 0.12
N TYR A 49 22.02 -0.55 0.17
CA TYR A 49 20.60 -0.87 0.31
C TYR A 49 19.95 -1.14 -1.06
N LYS A 50 19.15 -2.22 -1.11
CA LYS A 50 18.34 -2.61 -2.27
C LYS A 50 16.86 -2.60 -1.88
N VAL A 51 16.00 -2.11 -2.77
CA VAL A 51 14.55 -2.22 -2.58
C VAL A 51 14.17 -3.70 -2.56
N VAL A 52 13.57 -4.14 -1.46
CA VAL A 52 13.07 -5.50 -1.28
C VAL A 52 11.55 -5.56 -1.23
N ASN A 53 10.90 -4.43 -0.92
CA ASN A 53 9.45 -4.31 -0.96
C ASN A 53 9.03 -2.84 -1.13
N GLN A 54 7.80 -2.63 -1.61
CA GLN A 54 7.18 -1.31 -1.69
C GLN A 54 5.65 -1.42 -1.58
N ILE A 55 5.01 -0.32 -1.17
CA ILE A 55 3.54 -0.19 -1.16
C ILE A 55 3.15 1.26 -1.41
N ASP A 56 2.16 1.44 -2.28
CA ASP A 56 1.60 2.76 -2.56
C ASP A 56 0.62 3.17 -1.46
N ILE A 57 0.67 4.44 -1.09
CA ILE A 57 -0.22 5.10 -0.14
C ILE A 57 -1.19 5.94 -0.97
N GLY A 58 -2.21 5.27 -1.51
CA GLY A 58 -3.17 5.88 -2.43
C GLY A 58 -2.47 6.58 -3.59
N LYS A 59 -2.71 7.90 -3.72
CA LYS A 59 -1.99 8.77 -4.67
C LYS A 59 -0.93 9.65 -3.97
N ALA A 60 -0.88 9.61 -2.65
CA ALA A 60 -0.09 10.53 -1.83
C ALA A 60 1.41 10.24 -1.88
N GLY A 61 1.79 8.97 -2.03
CA GLY A 61 3.19 8.56 -2.11
C GLY A 61 3.39 7.05 -2.14
N THR A 62 4.64 6.64 -1.98
CA THR A 62 5.05 5.24 -1.91
C THR A 62 5.98 5.04 -0.72
N SER A 63 5.70 4.01 0.07
CA SER A 63 6.59 3.54 1.12
C SER A 63 7.48 2.42 0.60
N TYR A 64 8.76 2.50 0.93
CA TYR A 64 9.81 1.60 0.48
C TYR A 64 10.42 0.88 1.68
N LEU A 65 10.54 -0.44 1.57
CA LEU A 65 11.42 -1.24 2.40
C LEU A 65 12.65 -1.61 1.59
N THR A 66 13.81 -1.27 2.12
CA THR A 66 15.10 -1.65 1.55
C THR A 66 15.90 -2.47 2.55
N TYR A 67 16.87 -3.25 2.06
CA TYR A 67 17.70 -4.09 2.90
C TYR A 67 19.16 -4.05 2.44
N SER A 68 20.07 -4.08 3.41
CA SER A 68 21.50 -4.25 3.18
C SER A 68 21.96 -5.59 3.76
N SER A 69 22.42 -6.50 2.89
CA SER A 69 22.97 -7.79 3.31
C SER A 69 24.30 -7.65 4.05
N VAL A 70 24.99 -6.53 3.88
CA VAL A 70 26.24 -6.19 4.58
C VAL A 70 25.94 -5.88 6.04
N THR A 71 25.00 -4.98 6.32
CA THR A 71 24.69 -4.57 7.70
C THR A 71 23.66 -5.46 8.38
N GLY A 72 22.83 -6.18 7.63
CA GLY A 72 21.73 -6.98 8.19
C GLY A 72 20.49 -6.16 8.56
N LYS A 73 20.42 -4.90 8.09
CA LYS A 73 19.37 -3.96 8.45
C LYS A 73 18.38 -3.73 7.32
N ASN A 74 17.11 -3.65 7.71
CA ASN A 74 16.09 -3.00 6.91
C ASN A 74 16.20 -1.48 7.03
N CYS A 75 15.79 -0.76 6.00
CA CYS A 75 15.57 0.67 6.01
C CYS A 75 14.20 0.97 5.39
N ALA A 76 13.33 1.63 6.15
CA ALA A 76 12.04 2.10 5.66
C ALA A 76 12.07 3.61 5.39
N VAL A 77 11.45 4.03 4.29
CA VAL A 77 11.31 5.44 3.89
C VAL A 77 9.98 5.62 3.16
N THR A 78 9.33 6.75 3.40
CA THR A 78 8.09 7.13 2.71
C THR A 78 8.34 8.33 1.83
N ILE A 79 8.04 8.24 0.54
CA ILE A 79 8.30 9.29 -0.45
C ILE A 79 6.98 9.79 -1.00
N ARG A 80 6.76 11.10 -0.99
CA ARG A 80 5.57 11.71 -1.61
C ARG A 80 5.65 11.61 -3.13
N THR A 81 4.51 11.35 -3.77
CA THR A 81 4.38 11.40 -5.24
C THR A 81 4.69 12.81 -5.76
N THR A 82 4.19 13.82 -5.05
CA THR A 82 4.39 15.24 -5.36
C THR A 82 4.85 15.98 -4.11
N ALA A 83 6.02 16.62 -4.19
CA ALA A 83 6.53 17.47 -3.11
C ALA A 83 5.69 18.75 -2.97
N GLY A 84 5.67 19.34 -1.77
CA GLY A 84 4.89 20.54 -1.52
C GLY A 84 5.07 21.10 -0.10
N PRO A 85 4.05 21.82 0.44
CA PRO A 85 4.01 22.18 1.84
C PRO A 85 4.20 20.97 2.75
N ALA A 86 4.75 21.19 3.94
CA ALA A 86 4.94 20.13 4.90
C ALA A 86 3.58 19.54 5.29
N VAL A 87 3.47 18.22 5.26
CA VAL A 87 2.30 17.46 5.71
C VAL A 87 2.75 16.43 6.73
N HIS A 88 1.85 16.02 7.61
CA HIS A 88 2.14 14.92 8.52
C HIS A 88 2.48 13.66 7.72
N MET A 89 3.63 13.07 8.03
CA MET A 89 4.05 11.79 7.52
C MET A 89 4.65 10.97 8.65
N TYR A 90 4.41 9.67 8.56
CA TYR A 90 4.91 8.70 9.51
C TYR A 90 5.49 7.51 8.75
N VAL A 91 6.62 6.99 9.17
CA VAL A 91 7.18 5.74 8.66
C VAL A 91 7.67 4.89 9.81
N TRP A 92 7.44 3.59 9.72
CA TRP A 92 7.89 2.67 10.75
C TRP A 92 8.25 1.30 10.19
N VAL A 93 9.08 0.60 10.95
CA VAL A 93 9.46 -0.80 10.73
C VAL A 93 9.54 -1.51 12.08
N GLN A 94 9.07 -2.75 12.11
CA GLN A 94 9.02 -3.61 13.27
C GLN A 94 9.53 -5.02 12.91
N ARG A 95 10.31 -5.64 13.80
CA ARG A 95 10.59 -7.07 13.74
C ARG A 95 9.40 -7.88 14.24
N ASP A 96 9.02 -8.91 13.49
CA ASP A 96 7.82 -9.68 13.83
C ASP A 96 8.01 -10.59 15.05
N ASP A 97 9.23 -11.03 15.34
CA ASP A 97 9.56 -11.95 16.43
C ASP A 97 9.71 -11.25 17.79
N THR A 98 10.52 -10.20 17.85
CA THR A 98 10.83 -9.47 19.09
C THR A 98 9.95 -8.27 19.33
N ARG A 99 9.27 -7.77 18.29
CA ARG A 99 8.59 -6.46 18.27
C ARG A 99 9.54 -5.26 18.41
N ASP A 100 10.84 -5.45 18.19
CA ASP A 100 11.78 -4.33 18.06
C ASP A 100 11.28 -3.37 16.99
N TYR A 101 11.40 -2.07 17.24
CA TYR A 101 10.67 -1.06 16.51
C TYR A 101 11.54 0.16 16.22
N ALA A 102 11.38 0.76 15.05
CA ALA A 102 11.98 2.04 14.69
C ALA A 102 11.01 2.83 13.81
N ASP A 103 10.88 4.12 14.09
CA ASP A 103 9.97 5.01 13.41
C ASP A 103 10.49 6.45 13.28
N ASP A 104 9.79 7.21 12.45
CA ASP A 104 9.98 8.64 12.24
C ASP A 104 8.61 9.26 11.95
N ASP A 105 8.18 10.17 12.82
CA ASP A 105 6.91 10.89 12.78
C ASP A 105 7.18 12.40 12.77
N GLY A 106 6.61 13.10 11.80
CA GLY A 106 6.74 14.54 11.73
C GLY A 106 6.02 15.16 10.56
N SER A 107 6.33 16.44 10.29
CA SER A 107 5.81 17.17 9.14
C SER A 107 6.88 17.33 8.07
N TYR A 108 6.67 16.69 6.91
CA TYR A 108 7.68 16.56 5.87
C TYR A 108 7.20 17.11 4.53
N ARG A 109 8.13 17.71 3.76
CA ARG A 109 7.84 18.28 2.44
C ARG A 109 7.91 17.27 1.31
N SER A 110 8.76 16.26 1.44
CA SER A 110 9.12 15.33 0.35
C SER A 110 9.17 13.87 0.79
N TYR A 111 9.81 13.54 1.91
CA TYR A 111 9.89 12.18 2.43
C TYR A 111 10.04 12.16 3.96
N ALA A 112 9.65 11.05 4.59
CA ALA A 112 9.90 10.71 5.99
C ALA A 112 10.83 9.48 6.08
N GLY A 113 11.63 9.37 7.13
CA GLY A 113 12.76 8.44 7.25
C GLY A 113 14.07 9.03 6.72
N PRO A 114 15.13 8.22 6.51
CA PRO A 114 15.15 6.76 6.65
C PRO A 114 15.19 6.28 8.10
N VAL A 115 14.40 5.24 8.42
CA VAL A 115 14.45 4.53 9.70
C VAL A 115 15.06 3.16 9.51
N TYR A 116 15.96 2.74 10.40
CA TYR A 116 16.72 1.51 10.25
C TYR A 116 16.42 0.52 11.37
N LEU A 117 16.28 -0.75 11.02
CA LEU A 117 16.06 -1.82 11.99
C LEU A 117 16.88 -3.05 11.63
N ASP A 118 17.63 -3.58 12.60
CA ASP A 118 18.27 -4.87 12.46
C ASP A 118 17.21 -5.97 12.35
N ALA A 119 17.29 -6.87 11.37
CA ALA A 119 16.36 -8.00 11.28
C ALA A 119 16.92 -9.15 10.44
N ARG A 120 18.25 -9.36 10.47
CA ARG A 120 18.87 -10.41 9.68
C ARG A 120 18.26 -11.77 10.02
N GLY A 121 17.64 -12.40 9.02
CA GLY A 121 17.05 -13.72 9.18
C GLY A 121 15.58 -13.71 9.63
N TYR A 122 15.04 -12.55 10.01
CA TYR A 122 13.70 -12.41 10.59
C TYR A 122 12.79 -11.60 9.68
N CYS A 123 11.48 -11.85 9.77
CA CYS A 123 10.49 -11.06 9.06
C CYS A 123 10.32 -9.69 9.71
N VAL A 124 9.92 -8.71 8.90
CA VAL A 124 9.50 -7.39 9.36
C VAL A 124 8.11 -7.02 8.87
N SER A 125 7.39 -6.33 9.75
CA SER A 125 6.22 -5.51 9.44
C SER A 125 6.64 -4.05 9.33
N TRP A 126 6.02 -3.30 8.44
CA TRP A 126 6.37 -1.91 8.20
C TRP A 126 5.18 -1.19 7.57
N GLY A 127 5.16 0.13 7.71
CA GLY A 127 4.06 0.91 7.21
C GLY A 127 4.32 2.39 7.30
N SER A 128 3.36 3.15 6.80
CA SER A 128 3.51 4.58 6.67
C SER A 128 2.18 5.30 6.60
N VAL A 129 2.21 6.59 6.92
CA VAL A 129 1.10 7.53 6.78
C VAL A 129 1.56 8.75 5.98
N ILE A 130 0.71 9.29 5.10
CA ILE A 130 0.86 10.61 4.49
C ILE A 130 -0.50 11.32 4.59
N ALA A 131 -0.55 12.44 5.30
CA ALA A 131 -1.76 13.27 5.44
C ALA A 131 -3.04 12.47 5.80
N GLY A 132 -2.90 11.45 6.64
CA GLY A 132 -4.00 10.59 7.09
C GLY A 132 -4.26 9.35 6.22
N GLU A 133 -3.67 9.23 5.03
CA GLU A 133 -3.68 8.00 4.24
C GLU A 133 -2.60 7.05 4.73
N SER A 134 -2.94 5.79 4.99
CA SER A 134 -2.01 4.79 5.52
C SER A 134 -1.90 3.55 4.65
N ALA A 135 -0.70 2.98 4.56
CA ALA A 135 -0.48 1.65 3.99
C ALA A 135 0.64 0.92 4.73
N GLY A 136 0.60 -0.41 4.74
CA GLY A 136 1.63 -1.23 5.36
C GLY A 136 1.60 -2.68 4.90
N ARG A 137 2.67 -3.41 5.22
CA ARG A 137 2.78 -4.85 4.98
C ARG A 137 3.34 -5.53 6.23
N SER A 138 3.00 -6.80 6.40
CA SER A 138 3.46 -7.63 7.52
C SER A 138 4.10 -8.92 7.02
N GLY A 139 5.01 -9.51 7.80
CA GLY A 139 5.61 -10.79 7.46
C GLY A 139 6.47 -10.74 6.18
N THR A 140 7.20 -9.64 5.95
CA THR A 140 7.97 -9.44 4.72
C THR A 140 9.48 -9.46 4.96
N ASN A 141 10.27 -9.58 3.88
CA ASN A 141 11.73 -9.68 3.92
C ASN A 141 12.26 -10.74 4.90
N CYS A 142 11.54 -11.86 4.98
CA CYS A 142 11.87 -12.97 5.85
C CYS A 142 13.15 -13.69 5.40
N GLY A 143 13.98 -14.09 6.37
CA GLY A 143 15.06 -15.04 6.14
C GLY A 143 14.70 -16.45 6.61
N ARG A 144 15.61 -17.40 6.41
CA ARG A 144 15.44 -18.82 6.79
C ARG A 144 15.29 -19.08 8.30
N ILE A 145 15.47 -18.06 9.15
CA ILE A 145 15.37 -18.20 10.61
C ILE A 145 13.95 -17.91 11.09
N ALA A 146 13.18 -17.10 10.35
CA ALA A 146 11.75 -16.93 10.59
C ALA A 146 11.01 -18.24 10.32
N ARG A 147 10.42 -18.84 11.36
CA ARG A 147 9.52 -19.99 11.30
C ARG A 147 8.12 -19.55 11.70
#